data_AF-A0A9P0JPC1-F1
#
_entry.id   AF-A0A9P0JPC1-F1
#
_cell.length_a   1.000
_cell.length_b   1.000
_cell.length_c   1.000
_cell.angle_alpha   90.00
_cell.angle_beta   90.00
_cell.angle_gamma   90.00
#
_symmetry.space_group_name_H-M   'P 1'
#
loop_
_entity.id
_entity.type
_entity.pdbx_description
1 polymer ?
#
loop_
_entity_poly.entity_id
_entity_poly.type
_entity_poly.pdbx_seq_one_letter_code
_entity_poly.pdbx_strand_id
1 'polypeptide(L)'
;MHRYLRSGGTWFRLVHISRRRYCLNAGWLIQKRSRRMDSIRKGWFSELSELWPGQCFSLEVKEVLYKDKSKYQDILIFESKNNGTVLALDGIIQCTQKDEFSYQEMITFLPLCAHPNPENVLIVGGGDGGVAREVEKHPLVKRCVQVEIDDRVVESSKKFLPFMAKGFNSSKLSLHIGDGFEYMKQHISEFDVIITDSSDPIGPAVNLFTESYYKLLKQALRSNGIVSSQMGTVWTDLPQIKQTMNNCRKHFPNVRYATSSVPSYPDGQIGYLVASLDASLDLTKPSFKFTEEQITEHNLRYYNDEIHSASYVLPNFVKKELY
;
A
#
# COMPACT_ATOMS: atom_id res chain seq x y z
N MET A 1 -60.71 49.47 -1.09
CA MET A 1 -60.67 48.34 -2.04
C MET A 1 -59.87 47.20 -1.42
N HIS A 2 -60.52 46.16 -0.92
CA HIS A 2 -59.85 45.02 -0.27
C HIS A 2 -59.76 43.85 -1.26
N ARG A 3 -58.55 43.41 -1.58
CA ARG A 3 -58.30 42.19 -2.37
C ARG A 3 -58.43 40.98 -1.46
N TYR A 4 -59.25 40.00 -1.86
CA TYR A 4 -59.37 38.70 -1.22
C TYR A 4 -59.05 37.61 -2.25
N LEU A 5 -58.25 36.62 -1.86
CA LEU A 5 -57.97 35.41 -2.63
C LEU A 5 -58.78 34.24 -2.04
N ARG A 6 -59.41 33.44 -2.89
CA ARG A 6 -60.23 32.28 -2.49
C ARG A 6 -59.60 31.01 -3.05
N SER A 7 -59.20 30.10 -2.17
CA SER A 7 -58.82 28.72 -2.46
C SER A 7 -59.33 27.86 -1.29
N GLY A 8 -60.01 26.75 -1.59
CA GLY A 8 -60.36 25.74 -0.57
C GLY A 8 -61.28 26.18 0.56
N GLY A 9 -62.24 27.08 0.30
CA GLY A 9 -63.35 27.32 1.24
C GLY A 9 -63.09 28.23 2.44
N THR A 10 -61.95 28.95 2.49
CA THR A 10 -61.65 29.89 3.59
C THR A 10 -61.24 31.27 3.04
N TRP A 11 -61.76 32.34 3.66
CA TRP A 11 -61.44 33.73 3.29
C TRP A 11 -60.36 34.29 4.22
N PHE A 12 -59.23 34.75 3.66
CA PHE A 12 -58.15 35.38 4.44
C PHE A 12 -58.17 36.90 4.28
N ARG A 13 -58.14 37.65 5.39
CA ARG A 13 -58.04 39.11 5.42
C ARG A 13 -56.61 39.51 5.80
N LEU A 14 -55.89 40.17 4.90
CA LEU A 14 -54.55 40.72 5.17
C LEU A 14 -54.68 41.99 6.01
N VAL A 15 -54.05 42.01 7.19
CA VAL A 15 -53.92 43.19 8.05
C VAL A 15 -52.45 43.49 8.29
N HIS A 16 -52.06 44.76 8.11
CA HIS A 16 -50.70 45.27 8.29
C HIS A 16 -50.58 46.02 9.63
N ILE A 17 -49.65 45.53 10.48
CA ILE A 17 -48.78 46.17 11.49
C ILE A 17 -49.38 47.22 12.47
N SER A 18 -49.24 46.97 13.79
CA SER A 18 -48.80 47.97 14.80
C SER A 18 -48.50 47.32 16.18
N ARG A 19 -47.56 47.91 16.93
CA ARG A 19 -46.85 47.42 18.13
C ARG A 19 -47.70 47.37 19.42
N ARG A 20 -47.54 46.32 20.27
CA ARG A 20 -47.05 46.38 21.69
C ARG A 20 -47.19 45.06 22.47
N ARG A 21 -46.05 44.67 23.09
CA ARG A 21 -45.76 43.85 24.29
C ARG A 21 -46.78 42.80 24.79
N TYR A 22 -46.33 41.54 24.80
CA TYR A 22 -46.49 40.61 25.93
C TYR A 22 -45.18 39.83 26.13
N CYS A 23 -44.60 39.91 27.33
CA CYS A 23 -43.56 39.01 27.80
C CYS A 23 -44.24 37.73 28.30
N LEU A 24 -43.91 36.57 27.74
CA LEU A 24 -44.03 35.27 28.41
C LEU A 24 -42.89 34.36 27.95
N ASN A 25 -42.25 33.74 28.93
CA ASN A 25 -41.08 32.88 28.85
C ASN A 25 -41.26 31.70 27.89
N ALA A 26 -40.32 31.52 26.96
CA ALA A 26 -40.08 30.27 26.25
C ALA A 26 -38.60 29.88 26.40
N GLY A 27 -38.20 29.57 27.63
CA GLY A 27 -37.07 28.67 27.87
C GLY A 27 -37.57 27.24 27.78
N TRP A 28 -36.76 26.34 27.22
CA TRP A 28 -37.01 24.92 26.90
C TRP A 28 -37.35 24.61 25.44
N LEU A 29 -36.34 24.67 24.58
CA LEU A 29 -35.93 23.55 23.71
C LEU A 29 -34.59 23.92 23.05
N ILE A 30 -33.54 23.84 23.86
CA ILE A 30 -32.15 23.84 23.42
C ILE A 30 -31.79 22.42 22.96
N GLN A 31 -31.04 22.34 21.87
CA GLN A 31 -30.21 21.21 21.42
C GLN A 31 -30.90 19.92 20.93
N LYS A 32 -31.06 19.85 19.61
CA LYS A 32 -30.42 18.75 18.86
C LYS A 32 -29.54 19.36 17.77
N ARG A 33 -28.38 19.89 18.20
CA ARG A 33 -27.25 20.10 17.29
C ARG A 33 -26.93 18.75 16.67
N SER A 34 -26.99 18.66 15.35
CA SER A 34 -26.21 17.72 14.56
C SER A 34 -24.76 17.75 15.09
N ARG A 35 -24.39 16.71 15.83
CA ARG A 35 -23.07 16.50 16.42
C ARG A 35 -22.77 15.01 16.31
N ARG A 36 -22.64 14.52 15.07
CA ARG A 36 -22.16 13.16 14.79
C ARG A 36 -21.67 12.94 13.35
N MET A 37 -21.26 14.02 12.66
CA MET A 37 -20.51 13.91 11.39
C MET A 37 -19.01 14.20 11.58
N ASP A 38 -18.60 14.92 12.62
CA ASP A 38 -17.20 15.29 12.86
C ASP A 38 -16.62 14.59 14.10
N SER A 39 -16.48 13.27 14.09
CA SER A 39 -15.81 12.57 15.20
C SER A 39 -14.51 11.91 14.77
N ILE A 40 -13.52 12.73 14.39
CA ILE A 40 -12.12 12.34 14.60
C ILE A 40 -11.90 12.40 16.12
N ARG A 41 -11.80 11.23 16.76
CA ARG A 41 -11.63 11.14 18.22
C ARG A 41 -10.19 11.49 18.59
N LYS A 42 -10.01 12.26 19.67
CA LYS A 42 -8.68 12.44 20.27
C LYS A 42 -8.09 11.07 20.61
N GLY A 43 -6.81 10.87 20.32
CA GLY A 43 -6.12 9.60 20.51
C GLY A 43 -6.26 8.60 19.36
N TRP A 44 -6.83 9.01 18.22
CA TRP A 44 -6.87 8.20 17.01
C TRP A 44 -5.97 8.81 15.94
N PHE A 45 -5.24 7.96 15.22
CA PHE A 45 -4.56 8.29 13.98
C PHE A 45 -5.52 7.96 12.83
N SER A 46 -5.76 8.92 11.95
CA SER A 46 -6.60 8.75 10.76
C SER A 46 -5.75 8.99 9.52
N GLU A 47 -5.64 7.98 8.68
CA GLU A 47 -4.94 8.06 7.40
C GLU A 47 -5.81 8.78 6.37
N LEU A 48 -5.38 9.96 5.96
CA LEU A 48 -6.10 10.83 5.03
C LEU A 48 -5.21 11.07 3.81
N SER A 49 -5.78 10.91 2.61
CA SER A 49 -5.07 11.17 1.35
C SER A 49 -6.04 11.65 0.27
N GLU A 50 -5.52 12.43 -0.68
CA GLU A 50 -6.24 12.80 -1.90
C GLU A 50 -6.35 11.62 -2.87
N LEU A 51 -5.54 10.56 -2.69
CA LEU A 51 -5.61 9.33 -3.49
C LEU A 51 -6.89 8.52 -3.22
N TRP A 52 -7.46 8.60 -2.01
CA TRP A 52 -8.72 7.95 -1.64
C TRP A 52 -9.69 8.96 -1.00
N PRO A 53 -10.23 9.88 -1.81
CA PRO A 53 -11.02 10.99 -1.28
C PRO A 53 -12.33 10.51 -0.66
N GLY A 54 -12.69 11.07 0.49
CA GLY A 54 -13.96 10.80 1.17
C GLY A 54 -13.97 9.54 2.05
N GLN A 55 -12.84 8.83 2.15
CA GLN A 55 -12.67 7.69 3.04
C GLN A 55 -11.39 7.80 3.87
N CYS A 56 -11.34 7.10 5.00
CA CYS A 56 -10.14 7.00 5.83
C CYS A 56 -10.17 5.71 6.65
N PHE A 57 -9.00 5.15 6.92
CA PHE A 57 -8.81 4.13 7.94
C PHE A 57 -8.27 4.80 9.21
N SER A 58 -8.70 4.34 10.38
CA SER A 58 -8.28 4.93 11.65
C SER A 58 -7.90 3.87 12.68
N LEU A 59 -6.78 4.12 13.36
CA LEU A 59 -6.26 3.29 14.45
C LEU A 59 -6.21 4.08 15.74
N GLU A 60 -6.70 3.50 16.83
CA GLU A 60 -6.53 4.08 18.15
C GLU A 60 -5.07 3.97 18.60
N VAL A 61 -4.47 5.11 18.92
CA VAL A 61 -3.09 5.24 19.36
C VAL A 61 -3.00 4.93 20.86
N LYS A 62 -2.17 3.96 21.22
CA LYS A 62 -1.78 3.71 22.61
C LYS A 62 -0.68 4.67 23.05
N GLU A 63 0.38 4.79 22.25
CA GLU A 63 1.54 5.64 22.53
C GLU A 63 2.28 6.01 21.24
N VAL A 64 2.78 7.24 21.14
CA VAL A 64 3.70 7.64 20.06
C VAL A 64 5.12 7.28 20.46
N LEU A 65 5.76 6.40 19.69
CA LEU A 65 7.11 5.87 19.98
C LEU A 65 8.20 6.73 19.33
N TYR A 66 7.93 7.26 18.14
CA TYR A 66 8.86 8.04 17.36
C TYR A 66 8.11 9.03 16.47
N LYS A 67 8.65 10.24 16.36
CA LYS A 67 8.22 11.23 15.38
C LYS A 67 9.44 12.03 14.93
N ASP A 68 9.64 12.10 13.62
CA ASP A 68 10.77 12.82 13.03
C ASP A 68 10.41 13.31 11.62
N LYS A 69 11.23 14.19 11.06
CA LYS A 69 11.16 14.61 9.66
C LYS A 69 12.53 14.42 9.03
N SER A 70 12.64 13.48 8.09
CA SER A 70 13.88 13.24 7.36
C SER A 70 14.06 14.28 6.24
N LYS A 71 15.11 14.12 5.43
CA LYS A 71 15.29 14.90 4.20
C LYS A 71 14.22 14.60 3.13
N TYR A 72 13.45 13.52 3.28
CA TYR A 72 12.47 13.07 2.29
C TYR A 72 11.02 13.17 2.76
N GLN A 73 10.73 12.82 4.01
CA GLN A 73 9.36 12.57 4.47
C GLN A 73 9.20 12.73 5.99
N ASP A 74 7.96 12.92 6.43
CA ASP A 74 7.59 12.85 7.84
C ASP A 74 7.48 11.37 8.27
N ILE A 75 8.13 11.01 9.39
CA ILE A 75 8.15 9.65 9.93
C ILE A 75 7.39 9.64 11.25
N LEU A 76 6.39 8.77 11.35
CA LEU A 76 5.64 8.53 12.58
C LEU A 76 5.63 7.04 12.90
N ILE A 77 6.06 6.68 14.10
CA ILE A 77 5.91 5.32 14.63
C ILE A 77 5.15 5.39 15.94
N PHE A 78 4.09 4.60 16.05
CA PHE A 78 3.25 4.55 17.24
C PHE A 78 2.82 3.12 17.55
N GLU A 79 2.60 2.83 18.83
CA GLU A 79 1.91 1.62 19.25
C GLU A 79 0.41 1.87 19.15
N SER A 80 -0.28 1.03 18.38
CA SER A 80 -1.74 1.03 18.32
C SER A 80 -2.35 0.12 19.39
N LYS A 81 -3.63 0.29 19.70
CA LYS A 81 -4.33 -0.58 20.66
C LYS A 81 -4.45 -2.04 20.19
N ASN A 82 -4.65 -2.26 18.89
CA ASN A 82 -5.07 -3.57 18.36
C ASN A 82 -4.33 -4.04 17.11
N ASN A 83 -3.34 -3.28 16.60
CA ASN A 83 -2.55 -3.59 15.41
C ASN A 83 -1.03 -3.68 15.71
N GLY A 84 -0.63 -3.59 16.98
CA GLY A 84 0.77 -3.54 17.40
C GLY A 84 1.46 -2.24 16.98
N THR A 85 2.76 -2.28 16.75
CA THR A 85 3.52 -1.12 16.25
C THR A 85 3.17 -0.81 14.80
N VAL A 86 2.99 0.48 14.50
CA VAL A 86 2.61 1.02 13.19
C VAL A 86 3.67 2.01 12.72
N LEU A 87 4.10 1.90 11.48
CA LEU A 87 4.89 2.90 10.78
C LEU A 87 3.99 3.64 9.78
N ALA A 88 4.03 4.97 9.82
CA ALA A 88 3.43 5.84 8.84
C ALA A 88 4.45 6.84 8.30
N LEU A 89 4.45 7.03 6.99
CA LEU A 89 5.28 7.99 6.26
C LEU A 89 4.38 9.00 5.56
N ASP A 90 4.64 10.30 5.75
CA ASP A 90 3.80 11.39 5.26
C ASP A 90 2.30 11.24 5.58
N GLY A 91 1.99 10.61 6.72
CA GLY A 91 0.62 10.36 7.16
C GLY A 91 -0.05 9.12 6.56
N ILE A 92 0.68 8.33 5.75
CA ILE A 92 0.22 7.09 5.13
C ILE A 92 0.83 5.88 5.85
N ILE A 93 -0.01 4.93 6.26
CA ILE A 93 0.40 3.69 6.92
C ILE A 93 1.20 2.86 5.93
N GLN A 94 2.46 2.57 6.28
CA GLN A 94 3.31 1.69 5.48
C GLN A 94 3.19 0.24 5.93
N CYS A 95 3.07 0.00 7.24
CA CYS A 95 2.89 -1.34 7.78
C CYS A 95 2.31 -1.31 9.20
N THR A 96 1.61 -2.38 9.59
CA THR A 96 1.32 -2.68 10.99
C THR A 96 1.84 -4.07 11.36
N GLN A 97 2.31 -4.23 12.60
CA GLN A 97 2.80 -5.52 13.10
C GLN A 97 1.78 -6.66 12.94
N LYS A 98 0.49 -6.32 12.99
CA LYS A 98 -0.58 -7.31 12.94
C LYS A 98 -0.68 -7.99 11.58
N ASP A 99 -0.55 -7.25 10.48
CA ASP A 99 -0.94 -7.69 9.14
C ASP A 99 0.14 -7.52 8.05
N GLU A 100 1.30 -6.94 8.35
CA GLU A 100 2.41 -6.79 7.39
C GLU A 100 2.76 -8.08 6.66
N PHE A 101 2.73 -9.21 7.37
CA PHE A 101 3.07 -10.52 6.78
C PHE A 101 2.31 -10.82 5.48
N SER A 102 1.08 -10.31 5.29
CA SER A 102 0.35 -10.48 4.03
C SER A 102 1.04 -9.79 2.85
N TYR A 103 1.44 -8.52 3.01
CA TYR A 103 2.11 -7.78 1.95
C TYR A 103 3.53 -8.28 1.74
N GLN A 104 4.30 -8.41 2.84
CA GLN A 104 5.71 -8.79 2.82
C GLN A 104 5.91 -10.18 2.20
N GLU A 105 5.07 -11.16 2.55
CA GLU A 105 5.15 -12.50 1.95
C GLU A 105 4.72 -12.48 0.48
N MET A 106 3.65 -11.76 0.12
CA MET A 106 3.13 -11.77 -1.26
C MET A 106 4.03 -11.04 -2.24
N ILE A 107 4.47 -9.81 -1.94
CA ILE A 107 5.36 -9.05 -2.85
C ILE A 107 6.69 -9.77 -3.08
N THR A 108 7.10 -10.59 -2.11
CA THR A 108 8.35 -11.37 -2.16
C THR A 108 8.18 -12.70 -2.88
N PHE A 109 7.21 -13.52 -2.47
CA PHE A 109 7.11 -14.90 -2.95
C PHE A 109 6.34 -15.04 -4.27
N LEU A 110 5.54 -14.04 -4.67
CA LEU A 110 4.99 -14.01 -6.03
C LEU A 110 6.11 -14.08 -7.10
N PRO A 111 7.11 -13.18 -7.12
CA PRO A 111 8.17 -13.27 -8.11
C PRO A 111 9.20 -14.37 -7.82
N LEU A 112 9.59 -14.59 -6.56
CA LEU A 112 10.62 -15.59 -6.24
C LEU A 112 10.16 -17.01 -6.53
N CYS A 113 8.95 -17.39 -6.12
CA CYS A 113 8.47 -18.74 -6.36
C CYS A 113 8.05 -18.97 -7.81
N ALA A 114 7.74 -17.92 -8.58
CA ALA A 114 7.52 -18.04 -10.03
C ALA A 114 8.83 -18.26 -10.80
N HIS A 115 9.95 -17.71 -10.33
CA HIS A 115 11.25 -17.86 -10.97
C HIS A 115 11.86 -19.26 -10.69
N PRO A 116 12.39 -19.98 -11.69
CA PRO A 116 12.92 -21.34 -11.48
C PRO A 116 14.23 -21.39 -10.68
N ASN A 117 15.05 -20.33 -10.70
CA ASN A 117 16.30 -20.25 -9.94
C ASN A 117 16.72 -18.81 -9.56
N PRO A 118 16.03 -18.14 -8.60
CA PRO A 118 16.25 -16.73 -8.28
C PRO A 118 17.45 -16.53 -7.34
N GLU A 119 18.67 -16.46 -7.86
CA GLU A 119 19.87 -16.40 -7.02
C GLU A 119 20.24 -14.98 -6.56
N ASN A 120 19.97 -13.97 -7.40
CA ASN A 120 20.34 -12.57 -7.20
C ASN A 120 19.10 -11.69 -7.21
N VAL A 121 18.81 -11.08 -6.06
CA VAL A 121 17.60 -10.28 -5.85
C VAL A 121 17.98 -8.82 -5.60
N LEU A 122 17.24 -7.89 -6.20
CA LEU A 122 17.26 -6.48 -5.85
C LEU A 122 15.95 -6.10 -5.18
N ILE A 123 16.01 -5.37 -4.07
CA ILE A 123 14.89 -4.68 -3.44
C ILE A 123 15.12 -3.18 -3.63
N VAL A 124 14.14 -2.47 -4.17
CA VAL A 124 14.09 -1.01 -4.23
C VAL A 124 13.05 -0.55 -3.21
N GLY A 125 13.47 0.25 -2.24
CA GLY A 125 12.68 0.63 -1.07
C GLY A 125 12.76 -0.39 0.08
N GLY A 126 11.64 -0.67 0.72
CA GLY A 126 11.51 -1.66 1.80
C GLY A 126 12.26 -1.29 3.09
N GLY A 127 12.32 0.00 3.43
CA GLY A 127 13.07 0.53 4.58
C GLY A 127 12.72 -0.06 5.96
N ASP A 128 11.61 -0.80 6.09
CA ASP A 128 11.25 -1.57 7.29
C ASP A 128 12.03 -2.90 7.44
N GLY A 129 12.57 -3.45 6.34
CA GLY A 129 13.34 -4.69 6.28
C GLY A 129 12.51 -5.98 6.18
N GLY A 130 11.18 -5.88 6.09
CA GLY A 130 10.26 -7.01 6.00
C GLY A 130 10.40 -7.81 4.70
N VAL A 131 10.56 -7.15 3.55
CA VAL A 131 10.83 -7.86 2.28
C VAL A 131 12.18 -8.58 2.34
N ALA A 132 13.23 -7.96 2.87
CA ALA A 132 14.53 -8.62 3.05
C ALA A 132 14.44 -9.85 3.96
N ARG A 133 13.63 -9.78 5.03
CA ARG A 133 13.34 -10.93 5.92
C ARG A 133 12.69 -12.08 5.15
N GLU A 134 11.78 -11.79 4.22
CA GLU A 134 11.12 -12.83 3.43
C GLU A 134 12.04 -13.40 2.33
N VAL A 135 12.83 -12.55 1.66
CA VAL A 135 13.78 -12.97 0.62
C VAL A 135 14.79 -13.98 1.17
N GLU A 136 15.26 -13.79 2.41
CA GLU A 136 16.23 -14.68 3.06
C GLU A 136 15.76 -16.14 3.13
N LYS A 137 14.45 -16.36 3.28
CA LYS A 137 13.82 -17.68 3.47
C LYS A 137 13.85 -18.53 2.19
N HIS A 138 13.98 -17.91 1.02
CA HIS A 138 14.01 -18.68 -0.23
C HIS A 138 15.39 -19.38 -0.39
N PRO A 139 15.44 -20.73 -0.46
CA PRO A 139 16.70 -21.47 -0.35
C PRO A 139 17.63 -21.26 -1.55
N LEU A 140 17.08 -20.91 -2.73
CA LEU A 140 17.88 -20.64 -3.93
C LEU A 140 18.46 -19.21 -3.97
N VAL A 141 17.98 -18.29 -3.12
CA VAL A 141 18.55 -16.94 -3.07
C VAL A 141 19.93 -17.00 -2.41
N LYS A 142 20.93 -16.46 -3.11
CA LYS A 142 22.33 -16.38 -2.66
C LYS A 142 22.75 -14.96 -2.28
N ARG A 143 22.20 -13.96 -2.97
CA ARG A 143 22.50 -12.54 -2.76
C ARG A 143 21.25 -11.71 -2.87
N CYS A 144 21.07 -10.80 -1.92
CA CYS A 144 20.05 -9.77 -1.94
C CYS A 144 20.73 -8.40 -1.81
N VAL A 145 20.44 -7.49 -2.73
CA VAL A 145 20.79 -6.08 -2.61
C VAL A 145 19.51 -5.34 -2.26
N GLN A 146 19.56 -4.45 -1.27
CA GLN A 146 18.47 -3.53 -0.99
C GLN A 146 18.95 -2.10 -1.13
N VAL A 147 18.17 -1.27 -1.82
CA VAL A 147 18.44 0.15 -2.02
C VAL A 147 17.29 0.96 -1.42
N GLU A 148 17.56 1.62 -0.30
CA GLU A 148 16.60 2.48 0.40
C GLU A 148 17.08 3.93 0.34
N ILE A 149 16.19 4.85 0.01
CA ILE A 149 16.57 6.26 -0.17
C ILE A 149 16.79 6.95 1.18
N ASP A 150 15.99 6.58 2.19
CA ASP A 150 15.89 7.23 3.48
C ASP A 150 16.51 6.39 4.62
N ASP A 151 17.72 6.75 5.02
CA ASP A 151 18.43 6.14 6.14
C ASP A 151 17.66 6.26 7.46
N ARG A 152 16.84 7.30 7.64
CA ARG A 152 16.05 7.48 8.87
C ARG A 152 14.93 6.45 8.99
N VAL A 153 14.36 5.98 7.88
CA VAL A 153 13.38 4.89 7.89
C VAL A 153 14.04 3.59 8.33
N VAL A 154 15.24 3.28 7.81
CA VAL A 154 16.01 2.09 8.21
C VAL A 154 16.32 2.10 9.71
N GLU A 155 16.91 3.19 10.20
CA GLU A 155 17.37 3.27 11.59
C GLU A 155 16.20 3.26 12.59
N SER A 156 15.11 3.95 12.28
CA SER A 156 13.91 3.92 13.11
C SER A 156 13.24 2.53 13.07
N SER A 157 13.24 1.86 11.93
CA SER A 157 12.69 0.49 11.80
C SER A 157 13.50 -0.54 12.58
N LYS A 158 14.84 -0.47 12.55
CA LYS A 158 15.70 -1.32 13.41
C LYS A 158 15.36 -1.20 14.88
N LYS A 159 15.01 0.01 15.33
CA LYS A 159 14.70 0.29 16.74
C LYS A 159 13.27 -0.10 17.13
N PHE A 160 12.28 0.20 16.30
CA PHE A 160 10.87 0.11 16.68
C PHE A 160 10.08 -0.99 15.96
N LEU A 161 10.62 -1.55 14.87
CA LEU A 161 10.05 -2.66 14.10
C LEU A 161 11.02 -3.87 14.03
N PRO A 162 11.61 -4.34 15.15
CA PRO A 162 12.63 -5.38 15.11
C PRO A 162 12.14 -6.72 14.50
N PHE A 163 10.82 -6.95 14.48
CA PHE A 163 10.20 -8.12 13.86
C PHE A 163 10.25 -8.12 12.32
N MET A 164 10.39 -6.95 11.70
CA MET A 164 10.63 -6.78 10.26
C MET A 164 12.12 -6.53 9.99
N ALA A 165 12.70 -5.57 10.72
CA ALA A 165 14.06 -5.10 10.53
C ALA A 165 15.15 -6.15 10.80
N LYS A 166 14.80 -7.32 11.37
CA LYS A 166 15.69 -8.49 11.40
C LYS A 166 16.16 -8.94 10.01
N GLY A 167 15.43 -8.58 8.94
CA GLY A 167 15.88 -8.78 7.56
C GLY A 167 17.23 -8.13 7.27
N PHE A 168 17.54 -7.00 7.92
CA PHE A 168 18.83 -6.32 7.78
C PHE A 168 20.02 -7.10 8.34
N ASN A 169 19.77 -8.15 9.13
CA ASN A 169 20.82 -9.01 9.69
C ASN A 169 21.13 -10.24 8.81
N SER A 170 20.46 -10.39 7.67
CA SER A 170 20.74 -11.49 6.73
C SER A 170 22.19 -11.41 6.22
N SER A 171 22.88 -12.55 6.24
CA SER A 171 24.22 -12.68 5.63
C SER A 171 24.22 -12.55 4.11
N LYS A 172 23.05 -12.67 3.47
CA LYS A 172 22.85 -12.52 2.03
C LYS A 172 22.58 -11.07 1.62
N LEU A 173 22.26 -10.19 2.58
CA LEU A 173 21.83 -8.82 2.31
C LEU A 173 23.02 -7.85 2.22
N SER A 174 23.01 -7.01 1.18
CA SER A 174 23.82 -5.79 1.08
C SER A 174 22.90 -4.58 1.00
N LEU A 175 22.89 -3.74 2.05
CA LEU A 175 22.08 -2.53 2.11
C LEU A 175 22.85 -1.33 1.55
N HIS A 176 22.23 -0.60 0.63
CA HIS A 176 22.72 0.64 0.05
C HIS A 176 21.74 1.76 0.37
N ILE A 177 22.24 2.88 0.91
CA ILE A 177 21.44 4.09 1.09
C ILE A 177 21.58 4.95 -0.16
N GLY A 178 20.50 5.13 -0.91
CA GLY A 178 20.50 5.89 -2.16
C GLY A 178 19.22 5.76 -2.98
N ASP A 179 19.15 6.49 -4.09
CA ASP A 179 18.02 6.43 -5.01
C ASP A 179 18.09 5.14 -5.85
N GLY A 180 17.04 4.31 -5.76
CA GLY A 180 16.94 3.05 -6.52
C GLY A 180 16.91 3.25 -8.04
N PHE A 181 16.35 4.36 -8.53
CA PHE A 181 16.35 4.71 -9.95
C PHE A 181 17.78 4.97 -10.45
N GLU A 182 18.57 5.74 -9.69
CA GLU A 182 19.97 6.01 -10.03
C GLU A 182 20.86 4.77 -9.86
N TYR A 183 20.61 3.98 -8.83
CA TYR A 183 21.32 2.71 -8.62
C TYR A 183 21.15 1.82 -9.85
N MET A 184 19.92 1.56 -10.28
CA MET A 184 19.65 0.66 -11.41
C MET A 184 20.28 1.07 -12.74
N LYS A 185 20.56 2.35 -12.99
CA LYS A 185 21.27 2.78 -14.21
C LYS A 185 22.67 2.17 -14.33
N GLN A 186 23.28 1.78 -13.21
CA GLN A 186 24.64 1.26 -13.14
C GLN A 186 24.70 -0.27 -13.23
N HIS A 187 23.55 -0.95 -13.20
CA HIS A 187 23.46 -2.41 -13.16
C HIS A 187 22.76 -2.94 -14.41
N ILE A 188 23.42 -3.84 -15.14
CA ILE A 188 22.94 -4.39 -16.41
C ILE A 188 23.00 -5.91 -16.32
N SER A 189 21.88 -6.58 -16.57
CA SER A 189 21.75 -8.04 -16.54
C SER A 189 22.35 -8.69 -15.29
N GLU A 190 22.09 -8.09 -14.13
CA GLU A 190 22.65 -8.52 -12.85
C GLU A 190 21.68 -9.36 -12.03
N PHE A 191 20.40 -8.98 -12.02
CA PHE A 191 19.41 -9.53 -11.09
C PHE A 191 18.50 -10.56 -11.77
N ASP A 192 18.19 -11.63 -11.04
CA ASP A 192 17.19 -12.62 -11.43
C ASP A 192 15.78 -12.12 -11.07
N VAL A 193 15.66 -11.44 -9.92
CA VAL A 193 14.40 -10.85 -9.45
C VAL A 193 14.63 -9.42 -8.95
N ILE A 194 13.73 -8.50 -9.31
CA ILE A 194 13.68 -7.13 -8.75
C ILE A 194 12.32 -6.91 -8.09
N ILE A 195 12.33 -6.51 -6.82
CA ILE A 195 11.15 -6.15 -6.04
C ILE A 195 11.16 -4.65 -5.81
N THR A 196 10.10 -3.94 -6.21
CA THR A 196 9.90 -2.52 -5.90
C THR A 196 8.87 -2.41 -4.79
N ASP A 197 9.37 -2.26 -3.57
CA ASP A 197 8.60 -2.05 -2.35
C ASP A 197 8.58 -0.56 -2.02
N SER A 198 7.76 0.18 -2.77
CA SER A 198 7.62 1.63 -2.66
C SER A 198 6.31 2.02 -2.00
N SER A 199 6.28 3.21 -1.42
CA SER A 199 5.04 3.90 -1.08
C SER A 199 4.22 4.25 -2.35
N ASP A 200 3.03 4.79 -2.13
CA ASP A 200 2.23 5.42 -3.18
C ASP A 200 3.03 6.44 -4.00
N PRO A 201 2.64 6.73 -5.26
CA PRO A 201 3.36 7.61 -6.19
C PRO A 201 3.24 9.10 -5.81
N ILE A 202 3.72 9.42 -4.62
CA ILE A 202 3.86 10.74 -4.02
C ILE A 202 5.34 10.93 -3.69
N GLY A 203 5.83 12.16 -3.83
CA GLY A 203 7.19 12.53 -3.44
C GLY A 203 8.26 11.68 -4.16
N PRO A 204 9.17 10.99 -3.45
CA PRO A 204 10.29 10.28 -4.04
C PRO A 204 9.88 9.08 -4.92
N ALA A 205 8.69 8.51 -4.73
CA ALA A 205 8.26 7.29 -5.42
C ALA A 205 7.72 7.52 -6.84
N VAL A 206 7.41 8.76 -7.25
CA VAL A 206 6.76 9.09 -8.54
C VAL A 206 7.49 8.47 -9.75
N ASN A 207 8.82 8.52 -9.75
CA ASN A 207 9.63 8.04 -10.87
C ASN A 207 9.49 6.52 -11.09
N LEU A 208 9.17 5.76 -10.03
CA LEU A 208 9.07 4.30 -10.02
C LEU A 208 7.84 3.77 -10.76
N PHE A 209 6.92 4.65 -11.18
CA PHE A 209 5.69 4.27 -11.91
C PHE A 209 5.73 4.68 -13.40
N THR A 210 6.85 5.22 -13.87
CA THR A 210 7.00 5.73 -15.24
C THR A 210 7.49 4.64 -16.22
N GLU A 211 7.23 4.81 -17.52
CA GLU A 211 7.80 3.93 -18.56
C GLU A 211 9.33 3.86 -18.48
N SER A 212 9.99 4.98 -18.15
CA SER A 212 11.45 5.04 -18.03
C SER A 212 11.98 4.10 -16.95
N TYR A 213 11.22 3.90 -15.88
CA TYR A 213 11.56 2.93 -14.83
C TYR A 213 11.46 1.49 -15.32
N TYR A 214 10.38 1.13 -16.02
CA TYR A 214 10.24 -0.23 -16.59
C TYR A 214 11.31 -0.56 -17.64
N LYS A 215 11.80 0.45 -18.37
CA LYS A 215 12.98 0.29 -19.24
C LYS A 215 14.24 -0.03 -18.42
N LEU A 216 14.46 0.65 -17.30
CA LEU A 216 15.59 0.37 -16.41
C LEU A 216 15.48 -1.00 -15.74
N LEU A 217 14.30 -1.38 -15.27
CA LEU A 217 14.05 -2.72 -14.72
C LEU A 217 14.44 -3.81 -15.73
N LYS A 218 13.99 -3.69 -16.98
CA LYS A 218 14.36 -4.62 -18.05
C LYS A 218 15.87 -4.70 -18.28
N GLN A 219 16.58 -3.57 -18.21
CA GLN A 219 18.02 -3.51 -18.41
C GLN A 219 18.78 -4.18 -17.26
N ALA A 220 18.35 -3.96 -16.02
CA ALA A 220 18.99 -4.52 -14.82
C ALA A 220 18.74 -6.02 -14.65
N LEU A 221 17.64 -6.55 -15.20
CA LEU A 221 17.32 -7.97 -15.17
C LEU A 221 18.15 -8.82 -16.13
N ARG A 222 18.44 -10.05 -15.72
CA ARG A 222 18.89 -11.15 -16.59
C ARG A 222 17.78 -11.61 -17.53
N SER A 223 18.13 -12.38 -18.56
CA SER A 223 17.24 -12.72 -19.68
C SER A 223 15.93 -13.42 -19.31
N ASN A 224 15.87 -14.11 -18.17
CA ASN A 224 14.68 -14.79 -17.63
C ASN A 224 14.10 -14.07 -16.38
N GLY A 225 14.54 -12.85 -16.14
CA GLY A 225 14.26 -12.14 -14.90
C GLY A 225 12.79 -11.78 -14.71
N ILE A 226 12.40 -11.64 -13.44
CA ILE A 226 11.05 -11.28 -13.02
C ILE A 226 11.08 -10.01 -12.18
N VAL A 227 10.11 -9.13 -12.37
CA VAL A 227 9.86 -8.01 -11.47
C VAL A 227 8.57 -8.20 -10.68
N SER A 228 8.55 -7.67 -9.46
CA SER A 228 7.32 -7.38 -8.73
C SER A 228 7.32 -5.95 -8.22
N SER A 229 6.16 -5.27 -8.31
CA SER A 229 5.99 -3.90 -7.81
C SER A 229 4.62 -3.76 -7.14
N GLN A 230 4.55 -2.99 -6.06
CA GLN A 230 3.29 -2.51 -5.49
C GLN A 230 2.50 -1.71 -6.55
N MET A 231 1.17 -1.84 -6.54
CA MET A 231 0.29 -1.24 -7.55
C MET A 231 -1.01 -0.63 -6.99
N GLY A 232 -1.06 -0.23 -5.72
CA GLY A 232 -2.28 0.32 -5.11
C GLY A 232 -3.44 -0.69 -5.09
N THR A 233 -4.67 -0.19 -5.04
CA THR A 233 -5.89 -1.03 -4.94
C THR A 233 -6.78 -0.91 -6.18
N VAL A 234 -7.38 -2.02 -6.61
CA VAL A 234 -8.30 -2.02 -7.78
C VAL A 234 -9.61 -1.27 -7.53
N TRP A 235 -9.92 -0.91 -6.27
CA TRP A 235 -11.16 -0.24 -5.92
C TRP A 235 -11.12 1.26 -6.23
N THR A 236 -9.98 1.93 -6.00
CA THR A 236 -9.78 3.36 -6.30
C THR A 236 -8.82 3.63 -7.45
N ASP A 237 -7.83 2.76 -7.67
CA ASP A 237 -6.66 3.08 -8.51
C ASP A 237 -6.66 2.40 -9.88
N LEU A 238 -7.77 1.76 -10.27
CA LEU A 238 -7.84 0.94 -11.49
C LEU A 238 -7.37 1.65 -12.78
N PRO A 239 -7.68 2.94 -13.03
CA PRO A 239 -7.15 3.66 -14.19
C PRO A 239 -5.62 3.78 -14.17
N GLN A 240 -5.04 4.06 -13.01
CA GLN A 240 -3.60 4.15 -12.83
C GLN A 240 -2.93 2.79 -13.00
N ILE A 241 -3.51 1.74 -12.39
CA ILE A 241 -3.04 0.36 -12.55
C ILE A 241 -2.98 -0.01 -14.03
N LYS A 242 -4.05 0.28 -14.79
CA LYS A 242 -4.12 0.02 -16.23
C LYS A 242 -3.02 0.75 -17.00
N GLN A 243 -2.79 2.03 -16.70
CA GLN A 243 -1.74 2.81 -17.33
C GLN A 243 -0.34 2.24 -17.04
N THR A 244 -0.05 1.92 -15.78
CA THR A 244 1.23 1.37 -15.34
C THR A 244 1.48 -0.02 -15.95
N MET A 245 0.47 -0.89 -16.00
CA MET A 245 0.56 -2.17 -16.72
C MET A 245 0.85 -1.98 -18.21
N ASN A 246 0.24 -0.99 -18.86
CA ASN A 246 0.50 -0.69 -20.27
C ASN A 246 1.93 -0.20 -20.49
N ASN A 247 2.48 0.61 -19.57
CA ASN A 247 3.89 1.01 -19.62
C ASN A 247 4.81 -0.22 -19.48
N CYS A 248 4.51 -1.13 -18.55
CA CYS A 248 5.26 -2.37 -18.36
C CYS A 248 5.23 -3.27 -19.62
N ARG A 249 4.07 -3.43 -20.26
CA ARG A 249 3.91 -4.24 -21.50
C ARG A 249 4.76 -3.79 -22.67
N LYS A 250 5.20 -2.53 -22.71
CA LYS A 250 6.15 -2.04 -23.74
C LYS A 250 7.54 -2.67 -23.60
N HIS A 251 7.87 -3.20 -22.42
CA HIS A 251 9.19 -3.73 -22.10
C HIS A 251 9.18 -5.23 -21.78
N PHE A 252 8.10 -5.72 -21.17
CA PHE A 252 7.95 -7.11 -20.72
C PHE A 252 6.90 -7.86 -21.56
N PRO A 253 7.23 -9.03 -22.13
CA PRO A 253 6.28 -9.82 -22.91
C PRO A 253 5.20 -10.49 -22.05
N ASN A 254 5.45 -10.69 -20.76
CA ASN A 254 4.53 -11.36 -19.85
C ASN A 254 4.28 -10.48 -18.64
N VAL A 255 3.06 -9.92 -18.54
CA VAL A 255 2.66 -9.02 -17.45
C VAL A 255 1.37 -9.56 -16.83
N ARG A 256 1.38 -9.70 -15.51
CA ARG A 256 0.23 -10.13 -14.69
C ARG A 256 0.02 -9.18 -13.53
N TYR A 257 -1.19 -9.25 -12.99
CA TYR A 257 -1.62 -8.49 -11.83
C TYR A 257 -2.20 -9.46 -10.81
N ALA A 258 -1.69 -9.41 -9.59
CA ALA A 258 -2.14 -10.18 -8.44
C ALA A 258 -2.66 -9.24 -7.34
N THR A 259 -3.42 -9.77 -6.40
CA THR A 259 -3.90 -9.03 -5.22
C THR A 259 -3.76 -9.83 -3.94
N SER A 260 -3.58 -9.16 -2.81
CA SER A 260 -3.76 -9.76 -1.48
C SER A 260 -4.55 -8.83 -0.56
N SER A 261 -5.09 -9.40 0.52
CA SER A 261 -5.79 -8.63 1.55
C SER A 261 -4.81 -8.13 2.60
N VAL A 262 -4.81 -6.82 2.86
CA VAL A 262 -4.02 -6.16 3.88
C VAL A 262 -4.95 -5.18 4.59
N PRO A 263 -5.55 -5.56 5.74
CA PRO A 263 -6.63 -4.80 6.37
C PRO A 263 -6.31 -3.33 6.69
N SER A 264 -5.04 -3.01 6.96
CA SER A 264 -4.60 -1.65 7.28
C SER A 264 -4.30 -0.77 6.07
N TYR A 265 -4.32 -1.30 4.85
CA TYR A 265 -4.18 -0.53 3.61
C TYR A 265 -5.53 -0.01 3.10
N PRO A 266 -5.53 1.03 2.24
CA PRO A 266 -6.74 1.53 1.60
C PRO A 266 -7.58 0.41 0.96
N ASP A 267 -8.88 0.42 1.25
CA ASP A 267 -9.84 -0.63 0.84
C ASP A 267 -9.55 -2.06 1.34
N GLY A 268 -8.60 -2.23 2.25
CA GLY A 268 -8.28 -3.52 2.89
C GLY A 268 -7.56 -4.53 1.98
N GLN A 269 -7.02 -4.07 0.86
CA GLN A 269 -6.31 -4.91 -0.11
C GLN A 269 -5.27 -4.09 -0.88
N ILE A 270 -4.35 -4.80 -1.55
CA ILE A 270 -3.36 -4.18 -2.41
C ILE A 270 -2.99 -5.11 -3.57
N GLY A 271 -2.52 -4.50 -4.65
CA GLY A 271 -2.13 -5.14 -5.88
C GLY A 271 -0.63 -5.24 -6.08
N TYR A 272 -0.25 -6.22 -6.89
CA TYR A 272 1.11 -6.47 -7.32
C TYR A 272 1.15 -6.61 -8.84
N LEU A 273 1.96 -5.80 -9.50
CA LEU A 273 2.39 -6.10 -10.86
C LEU A 273 3.46 -7.16 -10.76
N VAL A 274 3.33 -8.23 -11.54
CA VAL A 274 4.36 -9.26 -11.70
C VAL A 274 4.62 -9.42 -13.18
N ALA A 275 5.87 -9.24 -13.61
CA ALA A 275 6.21 -9.32 -15.03
C ALA A 275 7.51 -10.06 -15.27
N SER A 276 7.59 -10.79 -16.38
CA SER A 276 8.76 -11.58 -16.77
C SER A 276 9.25 -11.23 -18.17
N LEU A 277 10.56 -11.31 -18.36
CA LEU A 277 11.19 -11.28 -19.68
C LEU A 277 10.98 -12.60 -20.46
N ASP A 278 10.59 -13.67 -19.78
CA ASP A 278 10.19 -14.93 -20.40
C ASP A 278 8.69 -14.92 -20.75
N ALA A 279 8.40 -14.91 -22.05
CA ALA A 279 7.04 -14.95 -22.58
C ALA A 279 6.33 -16.28 -22.31
N SER A 280 7.07 -17.37 -22.09
CA SER A 280 6.54 -18.72 -21.94
C SER A 280 6.22 -19.10 -20.49
N LEU A 281 6.72 -18.33 -19.52
CA LEU A 281 6.55 -18.60 -18.11
C LEU A 281 5.09 -18.40 -17.65
N ASP A 282 4.51 -19.38 -16.95
CA ASP A 282 3.21 -19.24 -16.30
C ASP A 282 3.38 -18.59 -14.91
N LEU A 283 3.37 -17.25 -14.86
CA LEU A 283 3.48 -16.49 -13.61
C LEU A 283 2.37 -16.78 -12.60
N THR A 284 1.28 -17.44 -13.00
CA THR A 284 0.17 -17.76 -12.08
C THR A 284 0.40 -19.04 -11.29
N LYS A 285 1.47 -19.77 -11.60
CA LYS A 285 1.85 -21.02 -10.93
C LYS A 285 3.26 -20.89 -10.38
N PRO A 286 3.48 -21.25 -9.11
CA PRO A 286 4.81 -21.24 -8.56
C PRO A 286 5.64 -22.40 -9.15
N SER A 287 6.82 -22.07 -9.67
CA SER A 287 7.89 -23.00 -10.08
C SER A 287 8.55 -23.66 -8.88
N PHE A 288 8.67 -22.94 -7.76
CA PHE A 288 9.17 -23.43 -6.48
C PHE A 288 8.04 -23.49 -5.45
N LYS A 289 7.95 -24.60 -4.71
CA LYS A 289 6.97 -24.77 -3.63
C LYS A 289 7.68 -25.06 -2.33
N PHE A 290 7.36 -24.29 -1.29
CA PHE A 290 7.79 -24.61 0.06
C PHE A 290 7.14 -25.92 0.52
N THR A 291 7.92 -26.74 1.21
CA THR A 291 7.39 -27.91 1.94
C THR A 291 6.62 -27.47 3.19
N GLU A 292 5.77 -28.33 3.74
CA GLU A 292 5.07 -28.06 5.01
C GLU A 292 6.04 -27.77 6.17
N GLU A 293 7.19 -28.45 6.17
CA GLU A 293 8.28 -28.21 7.12
C GLU A 293 8.81 -26.78 6.97
N GLN A 294 9.17 -26.36 5.75
CA GLN A 294 9.66 -25.00 5.49
C GLN A 294 8.61 -23.92 5.81
N ILE A 295 7.33 -24.17 5.50
CA ILE A 295 6.23 -23.25 5.86
C ILE A 295 6.18 -23.05 7.38
N THR A 296 6.33 -24.14 8.14
CA THR A 296 6.32 -24.13 9.60
C THR A 296 7.58 -23.46 10.16
N GLU A 297 8.76 -23.86 9.70
CA GLU A 297 10.06 -23.32 10.14
C GLU A 297 10.19 -21.82 9.87
N HIS A 298 9.73 -21.37 8.70
CA HIS A 298 9.74 -19.96 8.32
C HIS A 298 8.56 -19.16 8.84
N ASN A 299 7.61 -19.83 9.50
CA ASN A 299 6.36 -19.26 9.99
C ASN A 299 5.68 -18.40 8.92
N LEU A 300 5.45 -18.99 7.73
CA LEU A 300 4.67 -18.34 6.68
C LEU A 300 3.20 -18.31 7.11
N ARG A 301 2.61 -17.12 7.09
CA ARG A 301 1.29 -16.86 7.67
C ARG A 301 0.23 -16.56 6.63
N TYR A 302 0.63 -16.15 5.42
CA TYR A 302 -0.27 -15.80 4.32
C TYR A 302 0.02 -16.58 3.05
N TYR A 303 1.27 -16.60 2.60
CA TYR A 303 1.65 -17.20 1.34
C TYR A 303 1.64 -18.73 1.42
N ASN A 304 0.98 -19.34 0.44
CA ASN A 304 1.14 -20.73 0.03
C ASN A 304 0.88 -20.83 -1.49
N ASP A 305 1.05 -22.01 -2.09
CA ASP A 305 0.93 -22.17 -3.54
C ASP A 305 -0.50 -22.01 -4.07
N GLU A 306 -1.51 -22.33 -3.26
CA GLU A 306 -2.92 -22.05 -3.58
C GLU A 306 -3.21 -20.54 -3.56
N ILE A 307 -2.73 -19.83 -2.53
CA ILE A 307 -2.85 -18.38 -2.41
C ILE A 307 -2.10 -17.66 -3.54
N HIS A 308 -0.91 -18.13 -3.91
CA HIS A 308 -0.19 -17.63 -5.07
C HIS A 308 -1.08 -17.68 -6.31
N SER A 309 -1.67 -18.84 -6.60
CA SER A 309 -2.52 -19.01 -7.79
C SER A 309 -3.81 -18.20 -7.70
N ALA A 310 -4.47 -18.21 -6.54
CA ALA A 310 -5.72 -17.51 -6.29
C ALA A 310 -5.56 -15.98 -6.35
N SER A 311 -4.38 -15.44 -6.03
CA SER A 311 -4.11 -14.00 -6.08
C SER A 311 -4.26 -13.39 -7.48
N TYR A 312 -4.13 -14.20 -8.54
CA TYR A 312 -4.34 -13.80 -9.92
C TYR A 312 -5.81 -13.94 -10.38
N VAL A 313 -6.71 -14.46 -9.54
CA VAL A 313 -8.14 -14.62 -9.86
C VAL A 313 -8.89 -13.33 -9.58
N LEU A 314 -8.93 -12.46 -10.58
CA LEU A 314 -9.49 -11.13 -10.44
C LEU A 314 -11.03 -11.06 -10.63
N PRO A 315 -11.71 -10.10 -9.99
CA PRO A 315 -13.12 -9.79 -10.25
C PRO A 315 -13.37 -9.39 -11.71
N ASN A 316 -14.60 -9.58 -12.20
CA ASN A 316 -14.94 -9.31 -13.61
C ASN A 316 -14.71 -7.85 -14.04
N PHE A 317 -14.97 -6.88 -13.17
CA PHE A 317 -14.75 -5.46 -13.50
C PHE A 317 -13.27 -5.15 -13.71
N VAL A 318 -12.38 -5.79 -12.94
CA VAL A 318 -10.93 -5.66 -13.07
C VAL A 318 -10.44 -6.35 -14.33
N LYS A 319 -10.90 -7.60 -14.57
CA LYS A 319 -10.53 -8.37 -15.76
C LYS A 319 -10.81 -7.59 -17.03
N LYS A 320 -12.01 -7.02 -17.15
CA LYS A 320 -12.45 -6.22 -18.30
C LYS A 320 -11.52 -5.03 -18.59
N GLU A 321 -10.94 -4.42 -17.56
CA GLU A 321 -10.09 -3.24 -17.72
C GLU A 321 -8.62 -3.60 -17.97
N LEU A 322 -8.14 -4.73 -17.42
CA LEU A 322 -6.72 -5.10 -17.46
C LEU A 322 -6.37 -6.12 -18.55
N TYR A 323 -7.31 -6.94 -19.03
CA TYR A 323 -7.09 -8.01 -20.02
C TYR A 323 -8.13 -7.96 -21.14
#